data_AF-A0A1Q7FW58-F1
#
_entry.id   AF-A0A1Q7FW58-F1
#
_cell.length_a   1.000
_cell.length_b   1.000
_cell.length_c   1.000
_cell.angle_alpha   90.00
_cell.angle_beta   90.00
_cell.angle_gamma   90.00
#
_symmetry.space_group_name_H-M   'P 1'
#
loop_
_entity.id
_entity.type
_entity.pdbx_description
1 polymer ?
#
loop_
_entity_poly.entity_id
_entity_poly.type
_entity_poly.pdbx_seq_one_letter_code
_entity_poly.pdbx_strand_id
1 'polypeptide(L)'
;MREALNLALDRREIAATIFGGMAEPASVPFGLSWAFPDIKFKITPDLVYAFDPNRAKKLLADAGYGNGFTTDIYAFQLPGLSEGKTLAEAIAGYWQKIGVQARLVPVDYPAFRKAWFDRSAPGALGYYNVANRDWIGTYAIVEKYTHPSNKSASMRDPEIDAMVEAVLHQTDRERVNALIRNILVRLRTEHLGLPVVYLHTPYAASKKAAKWNPGTVMYELNLDELVSTKP
;
A
#
# COMPACT_ATOMS: atom_id res chain seq x y z
N MET A 1 -3.68 -12.98 13.23
CA MET A 1 -4.15 -13.15 11.83
C MET A 1 -3.49 -12.20 10.84
N ARG A 2 -3.58 -10.86 11.00
CA ARG A 2 -3.00 -9.91 10.03
C ARG A 2 -1.48 -10.07 9.81
N GLU A 3 -0.73 -10.33 10.88
CA GLU A 3 0.70 -10.66 10.78
C GLU A 3 0.93 -11.91 9.91
N ALA A 4 0.20 -12.99 10.17
CA ALA A 4 0.32 -14.24 9.43
C ALA A 4 0.07 -14.05 7.93
N LEU A 5 -0.97 -13.29 7.56
CA LEU A 5 -1.27 -12.98 6.17
C LEU A 5 -0.15 -12.18 5.49
N ASN A 6 0.52 -11.30 6.22
CA ASN A 6 1.67 -10.55 5.73
C ASN A 6 2.92 -11.44 5.56
N LEU A 7 3.22 -12.32 6.52
CA LEU A 7 4.38 -13.22 6.47
C LEU A 7 4.25 -14.28 5.37
N ALA A 8 3.04 -14.58 4.92
CA ALA A 8 2.79 -15.57 3.87
C ALA A 8 3.12 -15.08 2.45
N LEU A 9 3.36 -13.79 2.23
CA LEU A 9 3.60 -13.25 0.89
C LEU A 9 5.10 -13.13 0.60
N ASP A 10 5.56 -13.78 -0.47
CA ASP A 10 6.88 -13.49 -1.03
C ASP A 10 6.80 -12.27 -1.94
N ARG A 11 7.04 -11.10 -1.34
CA ARG A 11 6.98 -9.82 -2.04
C ARG A 11 8.09 -9.66 -3.08
N ARG A 12 9.22 -10.35 -2.91
CA ARG A 12 10.33 -10.30 -3.88
C ARG A 12 9.95 -11.07 -5.13
N GLU A 13 9.39 -12.27 -4.96
CA GLU A 13 8.86 -13.07 -6.07
C GLU A 13 7.70 -12.35 -6.77
N ILE A 14 6.75 -11.78 -6.03
CA ILE A 14 5.65 -10.98 -6.61
C ILE A 14 6.19 -9.80 -7.43
N ALA A 15 7.13 -9.02 -6.88
CA ALA A 15 7.74 -7.90 -7.57
C ALA A 15 8.46 -8.31 -8.86
N ALA A 16 9.19 -9.42 -8.83
CA ALA A 16 9.94 -9.92 -9.99
C ALA A 16 9.03 -10.50 -11.07
N THR A 17 8.03 -11.31 -10.69
CA THR A 17 7.24 -12.13 -11.63
C THR A 17 6.03 -11.40 -12.18
N ILE A 18 5.29 -10.65 -11.34
CA ILE A 18 4.07 -9.96 -11.75
C ILE A 18 4.40 -8.60 -12.36
N PHE A 19 5.36 -7.89 -11.78
CA PHE A 19 5.71 -6.53 -12.19
C PHE A 19 6.99 -6.45 -13.03
N GLY A 20 7.58 -7.58 -13.41
CA GLY A 20 8.76 -7.62 -14.27
C GLY A 20 9.97 -6.88 -13.71
N GLY A 21 10.10 -6.80 -12.38
CA GLY A 21 11.16 -6.03 -11.72
C GLY A 21 10.96 -4.51 -11.70
N MET A 22 9.82 -4.00 -12.17
CA MET A 22 9.46 -2.57 -12.14
C MET A 22 8.80 -2.15 -10.81
N ALA A 23 8.92 -2.99 -9.79
CA ALA A 23 8.36 -2.77 -8.47
C ALA A 23 9.32 -3.21 -7.37
N GLU A 24 9.23 -2.57 -6.22
CA GLU A 24 10.00 -2.89 -5.02
C GLU A 24 9.11 -3.54 -3.94
N PRO A 25 9.60 -4.51 -3.15
CA PRO A 25 8.86 -5.06 -2.02
C PRO A 25 8.43 -3.98 -1.02
N ALA A 26 7.13 -3.87 -0.75
CA ALA A 26 6.61 -2.87 0.18
C ALA A 26 6.66 -3.35 1.64
N SER A 27 7.05 -2.45 2.55
CA SER A 27 7.14 -2.74 3.99
C SER A 27 6.07 -2.05 4.82
N VAL A 28 5.70 -0.82 4.45
CA VAL A 28 4.62 -0.07 5.11
C VAL A 28 3.48 0.21 4.13
N PRO A 29 2.21 0.20 4.59
CA PRO A 29 1.07 0.68 3.82
C PRO A 29 1.27 2.13 3.35
N PHE A 30 0.56 2.49 2.28
CA PHE A 30 0.55 3.83 1.68
C PHE A 30 1.87 4.31 1.06
N GLY A 31 2.97 3.54 1.14
CA GLY A 31 4.11 3.61 0.21
C GLY A 31 4.49 4.99 -0.30
N LEU A 32 4.79 5.88 0.62
CA LEU A 32 5.01 7.30 0.35
C LEU A 32 6.49 7.54 0.06
N SER A 33 7.04 6.83 -0.93
CA SER A 33 8.48 6.78 -1.19
C SER A 33 9.12 8.18 -1.33
N TRP A 34 8.35 9.17 -1.78
CA TRP A 34 8.81 10.57 -1.80
C TRP A 34 8.62 11.32 -0.49
N ALA A 35 7.52 11.10 0.23
CA ALA A 35 7.35 11.71 1.54
C ALA A 35 8.44 11.23 2.50
N PHE A 36 9.06 10.07 2.25
CA PHE A 36 10.10 9.51 3.11
C PHE A 36 11.31 10.45 3.31
N PRO A 37 11.97 11.00 2.27
CA PRO A 37 12.96 12.07 2.44
C PRO A 37 12.44 13.26 3.25
N ASP A 38 11.28 13.81 2.86
CA ASP A 38 10.72 15.03 3.44
C ASP A 38 10.29 14.87 4.90
N ILE A 39 9.74 13.72 5.26
CA ILE A 39 9.32 13.37 6.62
C ILE A 39 10.43 12.63 7.40
N LYS A 40 11.61 12.44 6.80
CA LYS A 40 12.78 11.74 7.35
C LYS A 40 12.47 10.29 7.77
N PHE A 41 11.62 9.59 7.04
CA PHE A 41 11.30 8.18 7.26
C PHE A 41 12.26 7.27 6.50
N LYS A 42 12.73 6.20 7.15
CA LYS A 42 13.57 5.17 6.53
C LYS A 42 12.99 3.80 6.84
N ILE A 43 12.92 2.95 5.82
CA ILE A 43 12.60 1.54 6.03
C ILE A 43 13.81 0.89 6.67
N THR A 44 13.66 0.51 7.94
CA THR A 44 14.64 -0.27 8.68
C THR A 44 14.35 -1.77 8.51
N PRO A 45 15.33 -2.67 8.69
CA PRO A 45 15.12 -4.11 8.54
C PRO A 45 13.99 -4.68 9.42
N ASP A 46 13.77 -4.10 10.59
CA ASP A 46 12.71 -4.48 11.52
C ASP A 46 11.31 -4.09 11.04
N LEU A 47 11.16 -3.21 10.05
CA LEU A 47 9.88 -2.86 9.41
C LEU A 47 9.55 -3.79 8.23
N VAL A 48 10.53 -4.52 7.70
CA VAL A 48 10.34 -5.43 6.57
C VAL A 48 9.58 -6.68 7.03
N TYR A 49 8.62 -7.12 6.23
CA TYR A 49 7.99 -8.43 6.43
C TYR A 49 8.86 -9.51 5.83
N ALA A 50 9.38 -10.41 6.67
CA ALA A 50 10.02 -11.63 6.21
C ALA A 50 8.98 -12.56 5.56
N PHE A 51 9.37 -13.25 4.49
CA PHE A 51 8.57 -14.33 3.93
C PHE A 51 8.79 -15.58 4.80
N ASP A 52 7.79 -15.91 5.62
CA ASP A 52 7.82 -17.05 6.54
C ASP A 52 6.44 -17.71 6.64
N PRO A 53 6.09 -18.58 5.67
CA PRO A 53 4.84 -19.34 5.69
C PRO A 53 4.69 -20.26 6.91
N ASN A 54 5.79 -20.72 7.50
CA ASN A 54 5.75 -21.63 8.65
C ASN A 54 5.32 -20.88 9.91
N ARG A 55 5.92 -19.71 10.16
CA ARG A 55 5.48 -18.82 11.23
C ARG A 55 4.05 -18.31 11.00
N ALA A 56 3.68 -18.04 9.75
CA ALA A 56 2.31 -17.67 9.41
C ALA A 56 1.30 -18.77 9.81
N LYS A 57 1.54 -20.04 9.47
CA LYS A 57 0.70 -21.18 9.90
C LYS A 57 0.59 -21.27 11.42
N LYS A 58 1.72 -21.15 12.13
CA LYS A 58 1.73 -21.17 13.59
C LYS A 58 0.87 -20.06 14.19
N LEU A 59 1.03 -18.83 13.70
CA LEU A 59 0.23 -17.68 14.16
C LEU A 59 -1.26 -17.82 13.85
N LEU A 60 -1.64 -18.50 12.76
CA LEU A 60 -3.04 -18.84 12.49
C LEU A 60 -3.56 -19.89 13.47
N ALA A 61 -2.79 -20.95 13.74
CA ALA A 61 -3.15 -21.99 14.69
C ALA A 61 -3.32 -21.44 16.11
N ASP A 62 -2.36 -20.63 16.57
CA ASP A 62 -2.39 -19.98 17.89
C ASP A 62 -3.60 -19.02 18.03
N ALA A 63 -4.08 -18.47 16.91
CA ALA A 63 -5.28 -17.63 16.85
C ALA A 63 -6.61 -18.42 16.68
N GLY A 64 -6.58 -19.76 16.71
CA GLY A 64 -7.76 -20.61 16.55
C GLY A 64 -8.14 -20.95 15.10
N TYR A 65 -7.32 -20.58 14.13
CA TYR A 65 -7.54 -20.81 12.69
C TYR A 65 -6.61 -21.89 12.12
N GLY A 66 -6.23 -22.89 12.92
CA GLY A 66 -5.32 -23.97 12.51
C GLY A 66 -5.84 -24.82 11.34
N ASN A 67 -7.16 -24.92 11.20
CA ASN A 67 -7.83 -25.61 10.08
C ASN A 67 -8.04 -24.69 8.86
N GLY A 68 -7.54 -23.46 8.91
CA GLY A 68 -7.77 -22.47 7.87
C GLY A 68 -9.13 -21.77 7.96
N PHE A 69 -9.38 -20.90 6.98
CA PHE A 69 -10.66 -20.22 6.80
C PHE A 69 -10.82 -19.77 5.34
N THR A 70 -12.03 -19.36 4.95
CA THR A 70 -12.31 -18.80 3.63
C THR A 70 -12.44 -17.29 3.71
N THR A 71 -11.95 -16.59 2.70
CA THR A 71 -12.14 -15.13 2.52
C THR A 71 -12.32 -14.81 1.05
N ASP A 72 -12.89 -13.64 0.74
CA ASP A 72 -13.08 -13.17 -0.62
C ASP A 72 -12.07 -12.08 -0.94
N ILE A 73 -11.45 -12.17 -2.12
CA ILE A 73 -10.63 -11.10 -2.70
C ILE A 73 -11.31 -10.61 -3.96
N TYR A 74 -11.78 -9.36 -3.94
CA TYR A 74 -12.27 -8.68 -5.13
C TYR A 74 -11.11 -8.44 -6.10
N ALA A 75 -11.27 -8.97 -7.31
CA ALA A 75 -10.26 -8.91 -8.36
C ALA A 75 -10.71 -7.96 -9.48
N PHE A 76 -10.07 -6.80 -9.58
CA PHE A 76 -10.36 -5.72 -10.52
C PHE A 76 -9.07 -5.07 -11.05
N GLN A 77 -9.16 -4.38 -12.19
CA GLN A 77 -8.03 -3.58 -12.68
C GLN A 77 -8.18 -2.13 -12.21
N LEU A 78 -7.06 -1.46 -11.97
CA LEU A 78 -7.00 -0.03 -11.65
C LEU A 78 -6.10 0.70 -12.65
N PRO A 79 -6.35 1.98 -12.93
CA PRO A 79 -5.34 2.83 -13.57
C PRO A 79 -4.01 2.77 -12.81
N GLY A 80 -2.93 2.49 -13.53
CA GLY A 80 -1.59 2.33 -12.96
C GLY A 80 -1.34 1.02 -12.20
N LEU A 81 -2.29 0.07 -12.22
CA LEU A 81 -2.13 -1.30 -11.70
C LEU A 81 -2.95 -2.25 -12.60
N SER A 82 -2.44 -2.49 -13.82
CA SER A 82 -3.03 -3.41 -14.81
C SER A 82 -3.02 -4.86 -14.33
N GLU A 83 -2.04 -5.20 -13.50
CA GLU A 83 -1.75 -6.53 -12.98
C GLU A 83 -2.64 -6.89 -11.79
N GLY A 84 -3.59 -6.03 -11.39
CA GLY A 84 -4.41 -6.21 -10.19
C GLY A 84 -5.04 -7.60 -10.06
N LYS A 85 -5.60 -8.15 -11.15
CA LYS A 85 -6.20 -9.50 -11.16
C LYS A 85 -5.14 -10.58 -10.90
N THR A 86 -4.01 -10.51 -11.58
CA THR A 86 -2.86 -11.42 -11.39
C THR A 86 -2.27 -11.31 -9.99
N LEU A 87 -2.22 -10.09 -9.43
CA LEU A 87 -1.82 -9.86 -8.04
C LEU A 87 -2.77 -10.57 -7.06
N ALA A 88 -4.08 -10.49 -7.30
CA ALA A 88 -5.07 -11.19 -6.47
C ALA A 88 -4.90 -12.71 -6.52
N GLU A 89 -4.66 -13.27 -7.71
CA GLU A 89 -4.37 -14.69 -7.91
C GLU A 89 -3.11 -15.13 -7.15
N ALA A 90 -2.04 -14.35 -7.23
CA ALA A 90 -0.81 -14.64 -6.51
C ALA A 90 -1.01 -14.63 -4.98
N ILE A 91 -1.68 -13.59 -4.46
CA ILE A 91 -2.02 -13.50 -3.03
C ILE A 91 -2.83 -14.74 -2.59
N ALA A 92 -3.85 -15.12 -3.38
CA ALA A 92 -4.64 -16.31 -3.09
C ALA A 92 -3.78 -17.59 -3.06
N GLY A 93 -2.86 -17.75 -4.01
CA GLY A 93 -1.93 -18.88 -4.06
C GLY A 93 -0.99 -18.94 -2.85
N TYR A 94 -0.44 -17.81 -2.40
CA TYR A 94 0.38 -17.77 -1.18
C TYR A 94 -0.43 -18.09 0.09
N TRP A 95 -1.64 -17.56 0.18
CA TRP A 95 -2.52 -17.79 1.32
C TRP A 95 -3.04 -19.23 1.39
N GLN A 96 -3.25 -19.88 0.25
CA GLN A 96 -3.58 -21.30 0.21
C GLN A 96 -2.48 -22.16 0.86
N LYS A 97 -1.20 -21.80 0.70
CA LYS A 97 -0.06 -22.52 1.33
C LYS A 97 -0.13 -22.50 2.86
N ILE A 98 -0.83 -21.55 3.46
CA ILE A 98 -1.03 -21.42 4.91
C ILE A 98 -2.44 -21.82 5.37
N GLY A 99 -3.24 -22.44 4.49
CA GLY A 99 -4.59 -22.91 4.80
C GLY A 99 -5.70 -21.87 4.62
N VAL A 100 -5.39 -20.68 4.11
CA VAL A 100 -6.40 -19.64 3.86
C VAL A 100 -6.91 -19.77 2.43
N GLN A 101 -8.18 -20.15 2.28
CA GLN A 101 -8.83 -20.28 0.98
C GLN A 101 -9.39 -18.93 0.54
N ALA A 102 -8.64 -18.20 -0.27
CA ALA A 102 -9.13 -16.96 -0.88
C ALA A 102 -9.93 -17.27 -2.15
N ARG A 103 -11.19 -16.84 -2.20
CA ARG A 103 -12.04 -16.89 -3.41
C ARG A 103 -11.90 -15.57 -4.15
N LEU A 104 -11.56 -15.64 -5.43
CA LEU A 104 -11.49 -14.45 -6.26
C LEU A 104 -12.88 -14.05 -6.73
N VAL A 105 -13.24 -12.79 -6.55
CA VAL A 105 -14.52 -12.21 -6.98
C VAL A 105 -14.24 -11.18 -8.07
N PRO A 106 -14.31 -11.56 -9.36
CA PRO A 106 -14.05 -10.64 -10.45
C PRO A 106 -15.12 -9.55 -10.50
N VAL A 107 -14.70 -8.29 -10.46
CA VAL A 107 -15.59 -7.12 -10.53
C VAL A 107 -14.91 -6.00 -11.30
N ASP A 108 -15.67 -5.00 -11.73
CA ASP A 108 -15.08 -3.71 -12.09
C ASP A 108 -14.82 -2.86 -10.84
N TYR A 109 -13.89 -1.92 -10.96
CA TYR A 109 -13.53 -1.06 -9.82
C TYR A 109 -14.69 -0.18 -9.34
N PRO A 110 -15.52 0.46 -10.20
CA PRO A 110 -16.68 1.22 -9.74
C PRO A 110 -17.66 0.41 -8.86
N ALA A 111 -17.96 -0.83 -9.23
CA ALA A 111 -18.81 -1.74 -8.47
C ALA A 111 -18.16 -2.12 -7.14
N PHE A 112 -16.88 -2.50 -7.15
CA PHE A 112 -16.12 -2.73 -5.90
C PHE A 112 -16.15 -1.50 -5.00
N ARG A 113 -15.86 -0.32 -5.55
CA ARG A 113 -15.81 0.94 -4.80
C ARG A 113 -17.17 1.27 -4.20
N LYS A 114 -18.28 1.03 -4.92
CA LYS A 114 -19.63 1.16 -4.35
C LYS A 114 -19.83 0.19 -3.19
N ALA A 115 -19.52 -1.10 -3.39
CA ALA A 115 -19.68 -2.11 -2.35
C ALA A 115 -18.86 -1.81 -1.08
N TRP A 116 -17.64 -1.30 -1.26
CA TRP A 116 -16.73 -0.89 -0.20
C TRP A 116 -17.27 0.31 0.60
N PHE A 117 -17.78 1.34 -0.09
CA PHE A 117 -18.39 2.50 0.57
C PHE A 117 -19.71 2.17 1.27
N ASP A 118 -20.51 1.28 0.68
CA ASP A 118 -21.80 0.84 1.23
C ASP A 118 -21.64 -0.24 2.31
N ARG A 119 -20.42 -0.74 2.55
CA ARG A 119 -20.11 -1.83 3.50
C ARG A 119 -20.92 -3.11 3.26
N SER A 120 -21.28 -3.36 2.00
CA SER A 120 -22.14 -4.48 1.59
C SER A 120 -21.43 -5.84 1.53
N ALA A 121 -20.10 -5.87 1.69
CA ALA A 121 -19.28 -7.07 1.68
C ALA A 121 -18.27 -7.07 2.86
N PRO A 122 -18.75 -7.23 4.11
CA PRO A 122 -17.88 -7.21 5.28
C PRO A 122 -16.88 -8.38 5.24
N GLY A 123 -15.62 -8.10 5.55
CA GLY A 123 -14.55 -9.11 5.59
C GLY A 123 -13.97 -9.49 4.23
N ALA A 124 -14.54 -8.99 3.14
CA ALA A 124 -13.95 -9.12 1.82
C ALA A 124 -12.79 -8.13 1.65
N LEU A 125 -11.80 -8.56 0.88
CA LEU A 125 -10.56 -7.84 0.64
C LEU A 125 -10.60 -7.23 -0.75
N GLY A 126 -10.03 -6.04 -0.87
CA GLY A 126 -9.68 -5.44 -2.15
C GLY A 126 -8.34 -4.76 -2.03
N TYR A 127 -7.80 -4.33 -3.16
CA TYR A 127 -6.53 -3.63 -3.24
C TYR A 127 -6.71 -2.24 -3.82
N TYR A 128 -5.72 -1.39 -3.56
CA TYR A 128 -5.73 -0.02 -4.03
C TYR A 128 -4.34 0.37 -4.49
N ASN A 129 -4.27 1.10 -5.59
CA ASN A 129 -3.04 1.75 -6.03
C ASN A 129 -2.98 3.16 -5.42
N VAL A 130 -2.05 3.37 -4.49
CA VAL A 130 -1.91 4.63 -3.77
C VAL A 130 -0.86 5.47 -4.48
N ALA A 131 -1.30 6.59 -5.06
CA ALA A 131 -0.44 7.55 -5.71
C ALA A 131 0.59 8.12 -4.73
N ASN A 132 1.85 8.25 -5.18
CA ASN A 132 2.87 8.98 -4.44
C ASN A 132 2.56 10.48 -4.50
N ARG A 133 2.20 11.08 -3.36
CA ARG A 133 1.78 12.48 -3.21
C ARG A 133 2.75 13.23 -2.31
N ASP A 134 2.63 14.55 -2.28
CA ASP A 134 3.31 15.38 -1.29
C ASP A 134 2.86 15.05 0.16
N TRP A 135 3.38 15.77 1.16
CA TRP A 135 3.02 15.52 2.57
C TRP A 135 1.54 15.79 2.89
N ILE A 136 0.88 16.71 2.16
CA ILE A 136 -0.54 17.02 2.32
C ILE A 136 -1.38 15.88 1.74
N GLY A 137 -1.05 15.44 0.54
CA GLY A 137 -1.71 14.30 -0.08
C GLY A 137 -1.45 12.99 0.66
N THR A 138 -0.26 12.85 1.26
CA THR A 138 0.08 11.78 2.21
C THR A 138 -0.89 11.75 3.38
N TYR A 139 -1.05 12.89 4.06
CA TYR A 139 -1.98 13.03 5.17
C TYR A 139 -3.42 12.68 4.73
N ALA A 140 -3.89 13.27 3.63
CA ALA A 140 -5.24 13.06 3.13
C ALA A 140 -5.52 11.59 2.77
N ILE A 141 -4.51 10.86 2.29
CA ILE A 141 -4.61 9.42 2.05
C ILE A 141 -4.77 8.69 3.39
N VAL A 142 -3.86 8.91 4.34
CA VAL A 142 -3.92 8.26 5.66
C VAL A 142 -5.29 8.50 6.31
N GLU A 143 -5.71 9.76 6.41
CA GLU A 143 -6.99 10.18 6.98
C GLU A 143 -8.16 9.44 6.31
N LYS A 144 -8.18 9.38 4.97
CA LYS A 144 -9.24 8.72 4.18
C LYS A 144 -9.39 7.23 4.50
N TYR A 145 -8.30 6.55 4.85
CA TYR A 145 -8.28 5.09 5.07
C TYR A 145 -8.38 4.68 6.53
N THR A 146 -8.08 5.57 7.47
CA THR A 146 -8.05 5.24 8.91
C THR A 146 -9.12 5.97 9.70
N HIS A 147 -9.46 7.21 9.34
CA HIS A 147 -10.21 8.08 10.25
C HIS A 147 -11.70 7.72 10.42
N PRO A 148 -12.19 7.64 11.68
CA PRO A 148 -13.54 7.90 12.16
C PRO A 148 -14.66 8.07 11.16
N SER A 149 -14.77 9.33 10.76
CA SER A 149 -15.82 9.90 9.94
C SER A 149 -15.79 9.46 8.48
N ASN A 150 -14.68 8.87 8.00
CA ASN A 150 -14.54 8.54 6.58
C ASN A 150 -15.24 7.23 6.23
N LYS A 151 -16.19 7.29 5.28
CA LYS A 151 -16.92 6.11 4.79
C LYS A 151 -15.99 5.04 4.20
N SER A 152 -14.86 5.45 3.63
CA SER A 152 -13.80 4.57 3.09
C SER A 152 -12.83 4.02 4.14
N ALA A 153 -12.93 4.41 5.42
CA ALA A 153 -12.00 3.97 6.43
C ALA A 153 -12.06 2.44 6.60
N SER A 154 -11.01 1.77 6.15
CA SER A 154 -10.95 0.29 6.13
C SER A 154 -10.31 -0.27 7.39
N MET A 155 -9.76 0.61 8.21
CA MET A 155 -9.09 0.33 9.46
C MET A 155 -9.59 1.29 10.53
N ARG A 156 -9.54 0.85 11.79
CA ARG A 156 -9.87 1.63 12.97
C ARG A 156 -8.76 1.42 13.97
N ASP A 157 -8.13 2.50 14.38
CA ASP A 157 -7.10 2.47 15.40
C ASP A 157 -7.08 3.82 16.14
N PRO A 158 -7.49 3.86 17.42
CA PRO A 158 -7.66 5.12 18.15
C PRO A 158 -6.39 5.96 18.25
N GLU A 159 -5.21 5.35 18.25
CA GLU A 159 -3.95 6.09 18.30
C GLU A 159 -3.59 6.68 16.94
N ILE A 160 -3.82 5.96 15.83
CA ILE A 160 -3.71 6.54 14.50
C ILE A 160 -4.71 7.68 14.35
N ASP A 161 -5.93 7.51 14.82
CA ASP A 161 -6.97 8.54 14.74
C ASP A 161 -6.55 9.81 15.51
N ALA A 162 -6.03 9.65 16.73
CA ALA A 162 -5.50 10.77 17.51
C ALA A 162 -4.30 11.45 16.83
N MET A 163 -3.39 10.69 16.21
CA MET A 163 -2.26 11.27 15.48
C MET A 163 -2.70 12.00 14.21
N VAL A 164 -3.69 11.48 13.49
CA VAL A 164 -4.29 12.12 12.32
C VAL A 164 -4.96 13.44 12.72
N GLU A 165 -5.70 13.47 13.82
CA GLU A 165 -6.31 14.69 14.35
C GLU A 165 -5.25 15.71 14.80
N ALA A 166 -4.16 15.25 15.42
CA ALA A 166 -3.06 16.10 15.84
C ALA A 166 -2.32 16.76 14.64
N VAL A 167 -2.27 16.09 13.48
CA VAL A 167 -1.69 16.67 12.26
C VAL A 167 -2.50 17.88 11.80
N LEU A 168 -3.84 17.85 11.89
CA LEU A 168 -4.71 18.99 11.49
C LEU A 168 -4.47 20.26 12.31
N HIS A 169 -4.01 20.10 13.56
CA HIS A 169 -3.81 21.19 14.51
C HIS A 169 -2.35 21.59 14.65
N GLN A 170 -1.49 21.17 13.71
CA GLN A 170 -0.06 21.44 13.74
C GLN A 170 0.38 22.31 12.58
N THR A 171 1.20 23.33 12.87
CA THR A 171 1.81 24.21 11.87
C THR A 171 3.33 24.02 11.76
N ASP A 172 3.96 23.41 12.77
CA ASP A 172 5.38 23.05 12.72
C ASP A 172 5.61 21.80 11.86
N ARG A 173 6.40 21.95 10.79
CA ARG A 173 6.66 20.89 9.82
C ARG A 173 7.36 19.68 10.43
N GLU A 174 8.30 19.88 11.36
CA GLU A 174 9.01 18.76 12.00
C GLU A 174 8.10 17.93 12.90
N ARG A 175 7.16 18.57 13.60
CA ARG A 175 6.12 17.89 14.38
C ARG A 175 5.14 17.14 13.49
N VAL A 176 4.68 17.74 12.38
CA VAL A 176 3.85 17.02 11.38
C VAL A 176 4.58 15.78 10.87
N ASN A 177 5.85 15.94 10.48
CA ASN A 177 6.68 14.84 9.99
C ASN A 177 6.84 13.73 11.03
N ALA A 178 7.03 14.08 12.31
CA ALA A 178 7.12 13.10 13.39
C ALA A 178 5.81 12.32 13.59
N LEU A 179 4.66 13.00 13.53
CA LEU A 179 3.34 12.35 13.61
C LEU A 179 3.12 11.38 12.45
N ILE A 180 3.41 11.80 11.21
CA ILE A 180 3.27 10.93 10.03
C ILE A 180 4.19 9.71 10.15
N ARG A 181 5.45 9.88 10.60
CA ARG A 181 6.36 8.75 10.85
C ARG A 181 5.76 7.77 11.86
N ASN A 182 5.23 8.26 12.98
CA ASN A 182 4.63 7.41 14.01
C ASN A 182 3.39 6.68 13.49
N ILE A 183 2.57 7.33 12.66
CA ILE A 183 1.44 6.67 11.98
C ILE A 183 1.95 5.53 11.09
N LEU A 184 2.97 5.76 10.24
CA LEU A 184 3.53 4.72 9.36
C LEU A 184 4.13 3.55 10.12
N VAL A 185 4.85 3.82 11.22
CA VAL A 185 5.36 2.77 12.12
C VAL A 185 4.20 1.98 12.69
N ARG A 186 3.16 2.64 13.22
CA ARG A 186 2.02 1.96 13.83
C ARG A 186 1.22 1.13 12.84
N LEU A 187 0.97 1.67 11.64
CA LEU A 187 0.34 0.94 10.53
C LEU A 187 1.08 -0.37 10.25
N ARG A 188 2.42 -0.34 10.27
CA ARG A 188 3.23 -1.54 10.17
C ARG A 188 3.04 -2.42 11.40
N THR A 189 3.38 -1.94 12.60
CA THR A 189 3.49 -2.78 13.82
C THR A 189 2.18 -3.47 14.16
N GLU A 190 1.06 -2.80 13.93
CA GLU A 190 -0.28 -3.36 14.14
C GLU A 190 -0.80 -4.18 12.95
N HIS A 191 0.03 -4.33 11.91
CA HIS A 191 -0.28 -5.02 10.67
C HIS A 191 -1.56 -4.52 10.02
N LEU A 192 -1.79 -3.20 10.10
CA LEU A 192 -2.98 -2.54 9.59
C LEU A 192 -2.79 -2.28 8.10
N GLY A 193 -3.08 -3.32 7.32
CA GLY A 193 -2.90 -3.32 5.86
C GLY A 193 -2.03 -4.47 5.39
N LEU A 194 -1.97 -4.60 4.07
CA LEU A 194 -1.20 -5.63 3.38
C LEU A 194 -0.36 -4.95 2.30
N PRO A 195 0.74 -4.26 2.66
CA PRO A 195 1.63 -3.67 1.66
C PRO A 195 2.25 -4.81 0.85
N VAL A 196 2.17 -4.74 -0.48
CA VAL A 196 2.71 -5.78 -1.36
C VAL A 196 3.93 -5.26 -2.12
N VAL A 197 3.75 -4.25 -2.95
CA VAL A 197 4.83 -3.61 -3.70
C VAL A 197 4.68 -2.09 -3.79
N TYR A 198 5.80 -1.40 -3.97
CA TYR A 198 5.87 -0.03 -4.45
C TYR A 198 6.11 -0.07 -5.95
N LEU A 199 5.19 0.52 -6.71
CA LEU A 199 5.30 0.61 -8.16
C LEU A 199 6.11 1.84 -8.55
N HIS A 200 7.02 1.68 -9.52
CA HIS A 200 7.72 2.80 -10.12
C HIS A 200 7.07 3.14 -11.46
N THR A 201 6.67 4.40 -11.64
CA THR A 201 6.16 4.88 -12.92
C THR A 201 7.31 4.91 -13.92
N PRO A 202 7.28 4.11 -15.01
CA PRO A 202 8.29 4.19 -16.04
C PRO A 202 8.12 5.47 -16.85
N TYR A 203 9.22 6.16 -17.12
CA TYR A 203 9.26 7.29 -18.03
C TYR A 203 10.19 6.95 -19.20
N ALA A 204 9.80 7.40 -20.39
CA ALA A 204 10.62 7.30 -21.59
C ALA A 204 10.74 8.70 -22.22
N ALA A 205 11.97 9.08 -22.54
CA ALA A 205 12.27 10.32 -23.25
C ALA A 205 13.11 10.02 -24.49
N SER A 206 12.99 10.89 -25.51
CA SER A 206 13.86 10.83 -26.68
C SER A 206 15.31 11.05 -26.28
N LYS A 207 16.25 10.37 -26.94
CA LYS A 207 17.68 10.67 -26.80
C LYS A 207 18.05 12.13 -27.15
N LYS A 208 17.15 12.84 -27.84
CA LYS A 208 17.29 14.26 -28.19
C LYS A 208 16.78 15.21 -27.11
N ALA A 209 15.98 14.73 -26.16
CA ALA A 209 15.59 15.52 -25.01
C ALA A 209 16.85 15.76 -24.15
N ALA A 210 16.97 16.95 -23.58
CA ALA A 210 18.01 17.23 -22.60
C ALA A 210 17.88 16.37 -21.34
N LYS A 211 18.77 16.59 -20.36
CA LYS A 211 18.61 16.03 -19.01
C LYS A 211 17.21 16.39 -18.50
N TRP A 212 16.41 15.35 -18.23
CA TRP A 212 15.05 15.47 -17.72
C TRP A 212 14.92 14.62 -16.48
N ASN A 213 14.63 15.28 -15.36
CA ASN A 213 14.26 14.64 -14.11
C ASN A 213 12.73 14.70 -13.99
N PRO A 214 11.99 13.59 -14.20
CA PRO A 214 10.52 13.58 -14.07
C PRO A 214 10.03 13.81 -12.64
N GLY A 215 10.95 14.03 -11.70
CA GLY A 215 10.65 14.24 -10.30
C GLY A 215 10.35 12.94 -9.59
N THR A 216 9.80 13.09 -8.41
CA THR A 216 9.60 11.99 -7.47
C THR A 216 8.18 11.96 -6.90
N VAL A 217 7.40 13.04 -7.06
CA VAL A 217 5.97 13.10 -6.73
C VAL A 217 5.11 12.96 -7.99
N MET A 218 3.91 12.41 -7.83
CA MET A 218 2.91 12.45 -8.90
C MET A 218 2.63 13.90 -9.34
N TYR A 219 2.76 14.14 -10.65
CA TYR A 219 2.56 15.42 -11.35
C TYR A 219 3.71 16.44 -11.28
N GLU A 220 4.86 16.08 -10.70
CA GLU A 220 6.03 16.97 -10.70
C GLU A 220 6.54 17.18 -12.14
N LEU A 221 6.93 16.09 -12.82
CA LEU A 221 7.30 15.99 -14.25
C LEU A 221 8.33 17.00 -14.80
N ASN A 222 8.68 18.09 -14.12
CA ASN A 222 9.67 19.12 -14.47
C ASN A 222 9.77 19.37 -15.98
N LEU A 223 8.63 19.62 -16.63
CA LEU A 223 8.55 19.73 -18.10
C LEU A 223 9.29 20.96 -18.62
N ASP A 224 9.53 21.95 -17.77
CA ASP A 224 10.37 23.12 -18.03
C ASP A 224 11.83 22.74 -18.35
N GLU A 225 12.35 21.66 -17.76
CA GLU A 225 13.69 21.13 -18.10
C GLU A 225 13.76 20.66 -19.56
N LEU A 226 12.64 20.22 -20.14
CA LEU A 226 12.57 19.79 -21.54
C LEU A 226 12.56 20.97 -22.52
N VAL A 227 12.16 22.16 -22.09
CA VAL A 227 12.03 23.35 -22.95
C VAL A 227 13.30 24.20 -22.95
N SER A 228 14.11 24.14 -21.89
CA SER A 228 15.29 24.99 -21.69
C SER A 228 16.52 24.68 -22.56
N THR A 229 16.39 23.82 -23.58
CA THR A 229 17.53 23.33 -24.38
C THR A 229 17.43 23.57 -25.88
N LYS A 230 16.83 24.70 -26.28
CA LYS A 230 17.11 25.28 -27.60
C LYS A 230 18.05 26.49 -27.44
N PRO A 231 19.22 26.51 -28.12
CA PRO A 231 19.96 27.75 -28.34
C PRO A 231 19.15 28.72 -29.21
#